data_AF-A0A7Z6UHA5-F1
#
_entry.id   AF-A0A7Z6UHA5-F1
#
_cell.length_a   1.000
_cell.length_b   1.000
_cell.length_c   1.000
_cell.angle_alpha   90.00
_cell.angle_beta   90.00
_cell.angle_gamma   90.00
#
_symmetry.space_group_name_H-M   'P 1'
#
loop_
_entity.id
_entity.type
_entity.pdbx_description
1 polymer ?
#
loop_
_entity_poly.entity_id
_entity_poly.type
_entity_poly.pdbx_seq_one_letter_code
_entity_poly.pdbx_strand_id
1 'polypeptide(L)'
;MGRYLGVLIMLLGLTACGITDRVGKRVDDTWAGDMLFSSDEKIVLTVDGGNQLNPNTSGMPLSVVTRVYQLTSLDKFNSADSNTLLDHPEQVLGNTVLDTRELVVLPGMGQVQTWPLAKEARYIAVAAFFRDDSGGRWKMAFNADAFRKDGILFSSEGGRVLLDVNRISAERGQDVLQMPEEQIIAPLQPAQPEHTEPGLMERMQSKAAESAEDAANNSIKKSLSNTFDSALEGAK
;
A
#
# COMPACT_ATOMS: atom_id res chain seq x y z
N MET A 1 -10.18 -46.55 -53.56
CA MET A 1 -10.84 -46.31 -52.26
C MET A 1 -9.96 -45.60 -51.21
N GLY A 2 -8.71 -45.21 -51.48
CA GLY A 2 -7.81 -44.63 -50.46
C GLY A 2 -7.71 -43.10 -50.37
N ARG A 3 -8.42 -42.35 -51.23
CA ARG A 3 -8.26 -40.87 -51.33
C ARG A 3 -9.30 -40.06 -50.55
N TYR A 4 -10.39 -40.69 -50.11
CA TYR A 4 -11.44 -40.04 -49.31
C TYR A 4 -11.31 -40.33 -47.81
N LEU A 5 -10.52 -41.33 -47.43
CA LEU A 5 -10.30 -41.71 -46.03
C LEU A 5 -9.38 -40.71 -45.30
N GLY A 6 -8.47 -40.04 -46.02
CA GLY A 6 -7.60 -39.01 -45.44
C GLY A 6 -8.29 -37.66 -45.20
N VAL A 7 -9.35 -37.35 -45.94
CA VAL A 7 -10.05 -36.05 -45.84
C VAL A 7 -11.08 -36.05 -44.70
N LEU A 8 -11.61 -37.22 -44.33
CA LEU A 8 -12.58 -37.32 -43.24
C LEU A 8 -11.95 -37.16 -41.83
N ILE A 9 -10.65 -37.45 -41.69
CA ILE A 9 -9.94 -37.33 -40.40
C ILE A 9 -9.45 -35.89 -40.13
N MET A 10 -9.30 -35.07 -41.19
CA MET A 10 -8.83 -33.67 -41.08
C MET A 10 -9.96 -32.65 -40.84
N LEU A 11 -11.21 -33.10 -40.67
CA LEU A 11 -12.39 -32.26 -40.39
C LEU A 11 -12.81 -32.23 -38.92
N LEU A 12 -12.04 -32.88 -38.02
CA LEU A 12 -12.31 -32.88 -36.56
C LEU A 12 -11.41 -31.91 -35.76
N GLY A 13 -10.69 -30.99 -36.42
CA GLY A 13 -9.65 -30.18 -35.77
C GLY A 13 -9.92 -28.68 -35.58
N LEU A 14 -11.09 -28.15 -35.92
CA LEU A 14 -11.29 -26.69 -36.05
C LEU A 14 -12.48 -26.10 -35.28
N THR A 15 -12.79 -26.60 -34.08
CA THR A 15 -13.73 -25.92 -33.17
C THR A 15 -13.25 -25.97 -31.71
N ALA A 16 -12.12 -25.33 -31.42
CA ALA A 16 -11.68 -25.14 -30.03
C ALA A 16 -11.02 -23.77 -29.80
N CYS A 17 -11.58 -22.71 -30.37
CA CYS A 17 -11.29 -21.34 -29.95
C CYS A 17 -12.64 -20.67 -29.63
N GLY A 18 -13.03 -20.61 -28.36
CA GLY A 18 -14.24 -19.89 -27.94
C GLY A 18 -14.98 -20.39 -26.70
N ILE A 19 -14.50 -21.44 -26.01
CA ILE A 19 -15.22 -22.02 -24.86
C ILE A 19 -14.60 -21.63 -23.49
N THR A 20 -13.46 -20.93 -23.48
CA THR A 20 -12.75 -20.61 -22.22
C THR A 20 -13.52 -19.63 -21.34
N ASP A 21 -14.26 -18.69 -21.93
CA ASP A 21 -14.90 -17.60 -21.17
C ASP A 21 -16.24 -17.97 -20.53
N ARG A 22 -16.85 -19.09 -20.95
CA ARG A 22 -18.15 -19.57 -20.42
C ARG A 22 -18.06 -20.77 -19.48
N VAL A 23 -16.92 -21.47 -19.42
CA VAL A 23 -16.76 -22.61 -18.50
C VAL A 23 -16.42 -22.14 -17.10
N GLY A 24 -15.56 -21.12 -16.94
CA GLY A 24 -15.20 -20.57 -15.62
C GLY A 24 -16.41 -20.23 -14.77
N LYS A 25 -17.34 -19.44 -15.33
CA LYS A 25 -18.56 -18.97 -14.62
C LYS A 25 -19.54 -20.07 -14.18
N ARG A 26 -19.35 -21.34 -14.57
CA ARG A 26 -20.22 -22.45 -14.14
C ARG A 26 -19.60 -23.34 -13.07
N VAL A 27 -18.27 -23.32 -12.94
CA VAL A 27 -17.58 -24.12 -11.92
C VAL A 27 -17.65 -23.39 -10.57
N ASP A 28 -17.66 -22.06 -10.61
CA ASP A 28 -17.72 -21.18 -9.44
C ASP A 28 -19.00 -21.35 -8.61
N ASP A 29 -20.15 -21.63 -9.26
CA ASP A 29 -21.46 -21.80 -8.60
C ASP A 29 -21.71 -23.25 -8.09
N THR A 30 -20.75 -24.16 -8.26
CA THR A 30 -20.88 -25.57 -7.84
C THR A 30 -20.18 -25.78 -6.50
N TRP A 31 -20.68 -26.70 -5.67
CA TRP A 31 -20.04 -27.11 -4.39
C TRP A 31 -18.55 -27.49 -4.54
N ALA A 32 -18.13 -27.93 -5.74
CA ALA A 32 -16.73 -28.20 -6.07
C ALA A 32 -15.90 -26.93 -6.30
N GLY A 33 -16.49 -25.85 -6.83
CA GLY A 33 -15.84 -24.53 -6.93
C GLY A 33 -15.68 -23.88 -5.56
N ASP A 34 -16.68 -24.02 -4.69
CA ASP A 34 -16.58 -23.62 -3.29
C ASP A 34 -15.48 -24.42 -2.57
N MET A 35 -15.39 -25.74 -2.71
CA MET A 35 -14.31 -26.51 -2.09
C MET A 35 -12.89 -26.25 -2.65
N LEU A 36 -12.76 -25.89 -3.93
CA LEU A 36 -11.46 -25.69 -4.58
C LEU A 36 -10.95 -24.24 -4.49
N PHE A 37 -11.85 -23.26 -4.34
CA PHE A 37 -11.53 -21.84 -4.30
C PHE A 37 -12.03 -21.11 -3.05
N SER A 38 -12.78 -21.77 -2.17
CA SER A 38 -12.93 -21.31 -0.79
C SER A 38 -11.81 -21.92 0.03
N SER A 39 -10.63 -21.31 -0.10
CA SER A 39 -9.83 -21.12 1.09
C SER A 39 -10.75 -20.40 2.07
N ASP A 40 -11.13 -21.03 3.18
CA ASP A 40 -11.71 -20.32 4.32
C ASP A 40 -10.62 -19.36 4.82
N GLU A 41 -10.50 -18.21 4.15
CA GLU A 41 -9.64 -17.13 4.57
C GLU A 41 -10.19 -16.64 5.90
N LYS A 42 -9.30 -16.52 6.88
CA LYS A 42 -9.68 -16.14 8.23
C LYS A 42 -8.88 -14.92 8.61
N ILE A 43 -9.57 -13.96 9.19
CA ILE A 43 -8.93 -12.90 9.93
C ILE A 43 -8.39 -13.55 11.20
N VAL A 44 -7.09 -13.39 11.44
CA VAL A 44 -6.46 -13.65 12.74
C VAL A 44 -6.01 -12.29 13.25
N LEU A 45 -6.64 -11.77 14.29
CA LEU A 45 -6.34 -10.47 14.88
C LEU A 45 -6.09 -10.63 16.37
N THR A 46 -4.88 -10.30 16.80
CA THR A 46 -4.55 -10.18 18.22
C THR A 46 -4.78 -8.75 18.68
N VAL A 47 -5.55 -8.59 19.75
CA VAL A 47 -5.85 -7.29 20.36
C VAL A 47 -5.35 -7.33 21.81
N ASP A 48 -4.34 -6.51 22.10
CA ASP A 48 -3.74 -6.41 23.42
C ASP A 48 -4.19 -5.13 24.12
N GLY A 49 -4.65 -5.24 25.36
CA GLY A 49 -4.85 -4.12 26.27
C GLY A 49 -3.62 -3.88 27.12
N GLY A 50 -3.03 -2.69 27.03
CA GLY A 50 -1.95 -2.24 27.90
C GLY A 50 -2.40 -2.09 29.35
N ASN A 51 -1.43 -2.05 30.27
CA ASN A 51 -1.73 -1.94 31.70
C ASN A 51 -2.39 -0.60 32.07
N GLN A 52 -2.13 0.45 31.29
CA GLN A 52 -2.65 1.79 31.51
C GLN A 52 -3.81 2.12 30.56
N LEU A 53 -4.49 1.10 30.03
CA LEU A 53 -5.59 1.24 29.08
C LEU A 53 -6.73 2.14 29.60
N ASN A 54 -7.19 3.03 28.73
CA ASN A 54 -8.39 3.88 28.85
C ASN A 54 -8.57 4.50 30.25
N PRO A 55 -7.58 5.23 30.79
CA PRO A 55 -7.61 5.62 32.18
C PRO A 55 -8.69 6.68 32.45
N ASN A 56 -9.29 6.63 33.64
CA ASN A 56 -10.17 7.70 34.12
C ASN A 56 -9.39 8.97 34.51
N THR A 57 -10.08 10.02 34.97
CA THR A 57 -9.46 11.28 35.40
C THR A 57 -8.52 11.13 36.61
N SER A 58 -8.63 10.03 37.35
CA SER A 58 -7.74 9.67 38.47
C SER A 58 -6.58 8.76 38.04
N GLY A 59 -6.46 8.42 36.75
CA GLY A 59 -5.43 7.53 36.22
C GLY A 59 -5.73 6.04 36.37
N MET A 60 -6.91 5.65 36.84
CA MET A 60 -7.29 4.24 36.98
C MET A 60 -7.58 3.63 35.60
N PRO A 61 -6.91 2.53 35.21
CA PRO A 61 -7.15 1.86 33.94
C PRO A 61 -8.57 1.28 33.85
N LEU A 62 -9.20 1.39 32.68
CA LEU A 62 -10.54 0.87 32.40
C LEU A 62 -10.55 0.04 31.12
N SER A 63 -11.59 -0.78 30.96
CA SER A 63 -11.83 -1.47 29.69
C SER A 63 -12.18 -0.50 28.56
N VAL A 64 -11.97 -0.92 27.32
CA VAL A 64 -12.43 -0.20 26.13
C VAL A 64 -13.28 -1.11 25.23
N VAL A 65 -14.32 -0.53 24.63
CA VAL A 65 -15.07 -1.20 23.56
C VAL A 65 -14.32 -0.97 22.25
N THR A 66 -14.09 -2.04 21.52
CA THR A 66 -13.39 -2.03 20.24
C THR A 66 -14.25 -2.69 19.19
N ARG A 67 -14.44 -2.03 18.04
CA ARG A 67 -15.13 -2.62 16.89
C ARG A 67 -14.15 -2.87 15.76
N VAL A 68 -14.28 -4.04 15.17
CA VAL A 68 -13.56 -4.45 13.97
C VAL A 68 -14.56 -4.56 12.83
N TYR A 69 -14.27 -3.87 11.72
CA TYR A 69 -15.12 -3.83 10.54
C TYR A 69 -14.38 -4.45 9.36
N GLN A 70 -15.09 -5.29 8.61
CA GLN A 70 -14.68 -5.67 7.26
C GLN A 70 -15.31 -4.68 6.28
N LEU A 71 -14.49 -3.94 5.53
CA LEU A 71 -14.96 -2.84 4.70
C LEU A 71 -14.56 -3.00 3.23
N THR A 72 -15.43 -2.54 2.34
CA THR A 72 -15.14 -2.40 0.89
C THR A 72 -14.45 -1.09 0.54
N SER A 73 -14.59 -0.04 1.36
CA SER A 73 -13.91 1.26 1.23
C SER A 73 -13.64 1.88 2.61
N LEU A 74 -12.55 2.65 2.73
CA LEU A 74 -12.17 3.36 3.96
C LEU A 74 -12.68 4.80 4.04
N ASP A 75 -13.19 5.40 2.97
CA ASP A 75 -13.43 6.86 2.91
C ASP A 75 -14.35 7.36 4.05
N LYS A 76 -15.47 6.65 4.25
CA LYS A 76 -16.44 6.95 5.31
C LYS A 76 -15.88 6.65 6.70
N PHE A 77 -15.14 5.55 6.84
CA PHE A 77 -14.51 5.19 8.11
C PHE A 77 -13.44 6.22 8.51
N ASN A 78 -12.62 6.68 7.56
CA ASN A 78 -11.55 7.64 7.78
C ASN A 78 -12.09 9.02 8.16
N SER A 79 -13.18 9.45 7.53
CA SER A 79 -13.83 10.75 7.82
C SER A 79 -14.70 10.75 9.08
N ALA A 80 -15.15 9.59 9.58
CA ALA A 80 -16.00 9.50 10.77
C ALA A 80 -15.30 9.96 12.06
N ASP A 81 -16.02 10.71 12.90
CA ASP A 81 -15.62 10.96 14.28
C ASP A 81 -15.99 9.77 15.20
N SER A 82 -15.37 9.73 16.38
CA SER A 82 -15.49 8.61 17.33
C SER A 82 -16.93 8.40 17.81
N ASN A 83 -17.59 9.48 18.21
CA ASN A 83 -18.94 9.41 18.78
C ASN A 83 -19.96 8.97 17.74
N THR A 84 -19.95 9.58 16.55
CA THR A 84 -20.90 9.21 15.49
C THR A 84 -20.67 7.77 15.01
N LEU A 85 -19.42 7.30 14.93
CA LEU A 85 -19.13 5.92 14.56
C LEU A 85 -19.54 4.91 15.66
N LEU A 86 -19.50 5.31 16.93
CA LEU A 86 -19.96 4.50 18.05
C LEU A 86 -21.49 4.39 18.07
N ASP A 87 -22.18 5.51 17.94
CA ASP A 87 -23.64 5.59 18.14
C ASP A 87 -24.43 5.22 16.88
N HIS A 88 -23.91 5.55 15.70
CA HIS A 88 -24.63 5.42 14.42
C HIS A 88 -23.77 4.79 13.30
N PRO A 89 -23.13 3.62 13.54
CA PRO A 89 -22.19 3.03 12.57
C PRO A 89 -22.82 2.75 11.21
N GLU A 90 -24.07 2.27 11.16
CA GLU A 90 -24.76 1.97 9.90
C GLU A 90 -25.04 3.22 9.06
N GLN A 91 -25.36 4.35 9.70
CA GLN A 91 -25.59 5.61 9.00
C GLN A 91 -24.29 6.16 8.44
N VAL A 92 -23.20 6.06 9.21
CA VAL A 92 -21.89 6.57 8.84
C VAL A 92 -21.26 5.73 7.73
N LEU A 93 -21.21 4.41 7.90
CA LEU A 93 -20.50 3.51 6.98
C LEU A 93 -21.41 3.07 5.81
N GLY A 94 -22.72 2.91 6.06
CA GLY A 94 -23.68 2.50 5.05
C GLY A 94 -23.33 1.15 4.44
N ASN A 95 -23.41 1.07 3.11
CA ASN A 95 -23.15 -0.15 2.34
C ASN A 95 -21.68 -0.56 2.24
N THR A 96 -20.75 0.12 2.90
CA THR A 96 -19.33 -0.28 2.87
C THR A 96 -19.02 -1.42 3.83
N VAL A 97 -19.89 -1.70 4.80
CA VAL A 97 -19.72 -2.74 5.82
C VAL A 97 -20.13 -4.09 5.26
N LEU A 98 -19.23 -5.07 5.35
CA LEU A 98 -19.50 -6.47 5.05
C LEU A 98 -19.76 -7.28 6.32
N ASP A 99 -19.03 -6.96 7.38
CA ASP A 99 -19.12 -7.64 8.67
C ASP A 99 -18.63 -6.71 9.79
N THR A 100 -19.15 -6.89 11.00
CA THR A 100 -18.79 -6.11 12.19
C THR A 100 -18.66 -7.04 13.39
N ARG A 101 -17.58 -6.86 14.15
CA ARG A 101 -17.32 -7.58 15.40
C ARG A 101 -17.01 -6.60 16.51
N GLU A 102 -17.71 -6.73 17.64
CA GLU A 102 -17.46 -5.93 18.84
C GLU A 102 -16.69 -6.76 19.88
N LEU A 103 -15.72 -6.12 20.54
CA LEU A 103 -14.81 -6.70 21.52
C LEU A 103 -14.75 -5.78 22.73
N VAL A 104 -14.67 -6.37 23.94
CA VAL A 104 -14.33 -5.64 25.16
C VAL A 104 -12.91 -6.00 25.55
N VAL A 105 -12.02 -5.02 25.50
CA VAL A 105 -10.60 -5.19 25.82
C VAL A 105 -10.35 -4.72 27.24
N LEU A 106 -9.73 -5.59 28.05
CA LEU A 106 -9.45 -5.34 29.45
C LEU A 106 -7.99 -4.90 29.65
N PRO A 107 -7.69 -4.04 30.64
CA PRO A 107 -6.32 -3.65 30.95
C PRO A 107 -5.42 -4.86 31.24
N GLY A 108 -4.23 -4.89 30.64
CA GLY A 108 -3.24 -5.97 30.81
C GLY A 108 -3.60 -7.31 30.17
N MET A 109 -4.68 -7.39 29.37
CA MET A 109 -5.15 -8.63 28.75
C MET A 109 -5.06 -8.59 27.23
N GLY A 110 -4.55 -9.69 26.65
CA GLY A 110 -4.52 -9.92 25.22
C GLY A 110 -5.53 -11.00 24.78
N GLN A 111 -6.10 -10.82 23.60
CA GLN A 111 -7.07 -11.77 23.01
C GLN A 111 -6.74 -12.02 21.54
N VAL A 112 -6.76 -13.28 21.13
CA VAL A 112 -6.68 -13.66 19.71
C VAL A 112 -8.10 -13.89 19.20
N GLN A 113 -8.45 -13.19 18.13
CA GLN A 113 -9.74 -13.28 17.48
C GLN A 113 -9.56 -13.94 16.10
N THR A 114 -10.39 -14.94 15.82
CA THR A 114 -10.37 -15.65 14.52
C THR A 114 -11.77 -15.79 13.96
N TRP A 115 -12.00 -15.31 12.73
CA TRP A 115 -13.29 -15.43 12.04
C TRP A 115 -13.14 -15.33 10.52
N PRO A 116 -14.16 -15.72 9.73
CA PRO A 116 -14.08 -15.69 8.27
C PRO A 116 -13.83 -14.28 7.71
N LEU A 117 -12.96 -14.20 6.71
CA LEU A 117 -12.73 -13.03 5.89
C LEU A 117 -13.71 -13.04 4.72
N ALA A 118 -14.50 -11.99 4.55
CA ALA A 118 -15.37 -11.84 3.40
C ALA A 118 -14.54 -11.68 2.11
N LYS A 119 -14.96 -12.34 1.03
CA LYS A 119 -14.24 -12.32 -0.26
C LYS A 119 -14.12 -10.90 -0.81
N GLU A 120 -15.14 -10.08 -0.58
CA GLU A 120 -15.22 -8.69 -1.04
C GLU A 120 -14.49 -7.70 -0.11
N ALA A 121 -14.00 -8.15 1.05
CA ALA A 121 -13.32 -7.27 2.00
C ALA A 121 -12.03 -6.72 1.39
N ARG A 122 -11.88 -5.40 1.43
CA ARG A 122 -10.65 -4.71 1.04
C ARG A 122 -9.85 -4.26 2.24
N TYR A 123 -10.53 -4.01 3.35
CA TYR A 123 -9.92 -3.49 4.56
C TYR A 123 -10.47 -4.13 5.81
N ILE A 124 -9.57 -4.30 6.79
CA ILE A 124 -9.92 -4.64 8.17
C ILE A 124 -9.67 -3.40 9.02
N ALA A 125 -10.74 -2.72 9.42
CA ALA A 125 -10.66 -1.48 10.17
C ALA A 125 -10.94 -1.73 11.66
N VAL A 126 -10.12 -1.16 12.53
CA VAL A 126 -10.24 -1.32 13.99
C VAL A 126 -10.45 0.06 14.61
N ALA A 127 -11.51 0.21 15.40
CA ALA A 127 -11.81 1.42 16.15
C ALA A 127 -11.95 1.07 17.64
N ALA A 128 -11.15 1.71 18.49
CA ALA A 128 -11.22 1.62 19.94
C ALA A 128 -11.84 2.91 20.49
N PHE A 129 -12.98 2.78 21.16
CA PHE A 129 -13.75 3.91 21.64
C PHE A 129 -13.31 4.31 23.05
N PHE A 130 -12.16 4.98 23.11
CA PHE A 130 -11.61 5.52 24.35
C PHE A 130 -12.53 6.58 24.94
N ARG A 131 -12.47 6.75 26.27
CA ARG A 131 -13.23 7.77 26.99
C ARG A 131 -12.77 9.19 26.65
N ASP A 132 -11.52 9.33 26.24
CA ASP A 132 -10.90 10.58 25.80
C ASP A 132 -10.08 10.28 24.53
N ASP A 133 -10.55 10.73 23.37
CA ASP A 133 -9.92 10.52 22.06
C ASP A 133 -9.01 11.68 21.63
N SER A 134 -8.82 12.69 22.49
CA SER A 134 -7.98 13.86 22.22
C SER A 134 -6.49 13.52 22.05
N GLY A 135 -6.05 12.37 22.59
CA GLY A 135 -4.65 11.92 22.66
C GLY A 135 -4.05 11.36 21.38
N GLY A 136 -4.81 11.36 20.28
CA GLY A 136 -4.29 11.03 18.96
C GLY A 136 -4.30 9.54 18.67
N ARG A 137 -5.24 9.16 17.81
CA ARG A 137 -5.44 7.85 17.17
C ARG A 137 -6.23 6.85 17.99
N TRP A 138 -7.51 6.79 17.68
CA TRP A 138 -8.50 5.84 18.20
C TRP A 138 -8.91 4.80 17.16
N LYS A 139 -8.47 4.94 15.90
CA LYS A 139 -8.76 4.00 14.81
C LYS A 139 -7.54 3.77 13.91
N MET A 140 -7.54 2.63 13.23
CA MET A 140 -6.56 2.23 12.22
C MET A 140 -7.20 1.26 11.21
N ALA A 141 -6.53 0.97 10.10
CA ALA A 141 -6.97 -0.07 9.18
C ALA A 141 -5.81 -0.85 8.55
N PHE A 142 -6.08 -2.08 8.17
CA PHE A 142 -5.16 -2.93 7.42
C PHE A 142 -5.74 -3.26 6.05
N ASN A 143 -4.88 -3.53 5.06
CA ASN A 143 -5.32 -4.15 3.82
C ASN A 143 -5.75 -5.61 4.11
N ALA A 144 -6.92 -6.01 3.62
CA ALA A 144 -7.44 -7.37 3.77
C ALA A 144 -6.54 -8.44 3.13
N ASP A 145 -5.82 -8.11 2.05
CA ASP A 145 -4.85 -9.00 1.38
C ASP A 145 -3.74 -9.49 2.33
N ALA A 146 -3.42 -8.72 3.37
CA ALA A 146 -2.45 -9.13 4.40
C ALA A 146 -2.93 -10.32 5.27
N PHE A 147 -4.23 -10.66 5.19
CA PHE A 147 -4.84 -11.79 5.91
C PHE A 147 -5.17 -12.97 4.97
N ARG A 148 -4.90 -12.81 3.67
CA ARG A 148 -5.16 -13.83 2.64
C ARG A 148 -3.98 -14.78 2.49
N LYS A 149 -4.26 -16.06 2.21
CA LYS A 149 -3.22 -17.09 2.06
C LYS A 149 -2.32 -16.86 0.84
N ASP A 150 -2.83 -16.15 -0.16
CA ASP A 150 -2.13 -15.89 -1.42
C ASP A 150 -1.41 -14.53 -1.45
N GLY A 151 -1.39 -13.81 -0.33
CA GLY A 151 -0.62 -12.58 -0.18
C GLY A 151 0.87 -12.88 -0.36
N ILE A 152 1.44 -12.44 -1.50
CA ILE A 152 2.76 -12.84 -2.04
C ILE A 152 3.94 -12.63 -1.07
N LEU A 153 3.79 -11.97 0.09
CA LEU A 153 4.91 -11.58 0.94
C LEU A 153 4.77 -11.73 2.47
N PHE A 154 3.66 -12.22 3.03
CA PHE A 154 3.50 -12.18 4.50
C PHE A 154 2.97 -13.47 5.12
N SER A 155 3.75 -13.99 6.07
CA SER A 155 3.39 -15.08 6.97
C SER A 155 2.01 -14.83 7.58
N SER A 156 1.18 -15.88 7.64
CA SER A 156 -0.23 -15.91 8.09
C SER A 156 -0.42 -15.65 9.59
N GLU A 157 0.44 -14.83 10.17
CA GLU A 157 0.49 -14.51 11.59
C GLU A 157 -0.55 -13.45 11.99
N GLY A 158 -1.29 -12.91 11.02
CA GLY A 158 -2.41 -12.01 11.26
C GLY A 158 -2.00 -10.60 11.68
N GLY A 159 -2.99 -9.79 12.03
CA GLY A 159 -2.79 -8.45 12.58
C GLY A 159 -2.56 -8.51 14.08
N ARG A 160 -1.80 -7.56 14.62
CA ARG A 160 -1.68 -7.38 16.08
C ARG A 160 -1.75 -5.90 16.43
N VAL A 161 -2.66 -5.54 17.30
CA VAL A 161 -2.84 -4.16 17.77
C VAL A 161 -2.68 -4.09 19.28
N LEU A 162 -2.09 -2.99 19.74
CA LEU A 162 -2.01 -2.62 21.15
C LEU A 162 -2.92 -1.42 21.40
N LEU A 163 -3.78 -1.54 22.39
CA LEU A 163 -4.58 -0.46 22.95
C LEU A 163 -3.95 -0.06 24.28
N ASP A 164 -3.36 1.11 24.38
CA ASP A 164 -2.77 1.57 25.65
C ASP A 164 -2.98 3.06 25.84
N VAL A 165 -3.17 3.47 27.11
CA VAL A 165 -3.65 4.80 27.46
C VAL A 165 -4.91 5.12 26.65
N ASN A 166 -4.87 6.07 25.72
CA ASN A 166 -5.99 6.47 24.89
C ASN A 166 -5.68 6.31 23.39
N ARG A 167 -4.85 5.32 23.04
CA ARG A 167 -4.33 5.17 21.69
C ARG A 167 -4.32 3.71 21.23
N ILE A 168 -4.58 3.53 19.94
CA ILE A 168 -4.33 2.27 19.20
C ILE A 168 -3.01 2.35 18.43
N SER A 169 -2.22 1.26 18.44
CA SER A 169 -1.03 1.08 17.61
C SER A 169 -0.98 -0.30 16.96
N ALA A 170 -0.35 -0.37 15.79
CA ALA A 170 -0.04 -1.64 15.13
C ALA A 170 1.28 -2.18 15.69
N GLU A 171 1.24 -3.33 16.37
CA GLU A 171 2.43 -4.10 16.72
C GLU A 171 2.82 -5.05 15.58
N ARG A 172 1.84 -5.42 14.74
CA ARG A 172 2.04 -6.21 13.52
C ARG A 172 1.01 -5.80 12.46
N GLY A 173 1.49 -5.69 11.23
CA GLY A 173 0.72 -5.21 10.08
C GLY A 173 0.95 -3.72 9.82
N GLN A 174 0.53 -3.25 8.66
CA GLN A 174 0.68 -1.85 8.25
C GLN A 174 -0.65 -1.11 8.36
N ASP A 175 -0.63 0.03 9.05
CA ASP A 175 -1.79 0.93 9.14
C ASP A 175 -1.93 1.74 7.85
N VAL A 176 -2.90 1.38 7.01
CA VAL A 176 -3.13 2.03 5.72
C VAL A 176 -3.79 3.40 5.85
N LEU A 177 -4.34 3.77 7.03
CA LEU A 177 -4.85 5.14 7.25
C LEU A 177 -3.74 6.18 7.41
N GLN A 178 -2.50 5.74 7.63
CA GLN A 178 -1.34 6.61 7.82
C GLN A 178 -0.41 6.67 6.63
N MET A 179 -0.71 5.94 5.56
CA MET A 179 0.05 6.06 4.33
C MET A 179 -0.26 7.43 3.71
N PRO A 180 0.73 8.32 3.55
CA PRO A 180 0.52 9.57 2.83
C PRO A 180 0.06 9.27 1.41
N GLU A 181 -0.92 10.01 0.90
CA GLU A 181 -1.52 9.82 -0.44
C GLU A 181 -0.47 9.78 -1.59
N GLU A 182 0.72 10.36 -1.37
CA GLU A 182 1.86 10.35 -2.30
C GLU A 182 2.43 8.96 -2.62
N GLN A 183 2.15 7.92 -1.81
CA GLN A 183 2.57 6.55 -2.12
C GLN A 183 1.51 5.73 -2.88
N ILE A 184 0.27 6.22 -2.94
CA ILE A 184 -0.86 5.52 -3.59
C ILE A 184 -0.99 5.99 -5.06
N ILE A 185 -0.57 7.22 -5.35
CA ILE A 185 -0.51 7.81 -6.69
C ILE A 185 0.89 8.37 -6.94
N ALA A 186 1.95 7.61 -6.62
CA ALA A 186 3.15 7.80 -7.42
C ALA A 186 2.76 7.33 -8.81
N PRO A 187 2.79 8.18 -9.86
CA PRO A 187 3.00 7.64 -11.19
C PRO A 187 4.23 6.72 -11.08
N LEU A 188 4.42 5.83 -12.05
CA LEU A 188 5.79 5.49 -12.45
C LEU A 188 6.48 6.79 -12.87
N GLN A 189 6.82 7.66 -11.92
CA GLN A 189 7.85 8.64 -12.07
C GLN A 189 9.09 7.77 -12.25
N PRO A 190 9.74 7.83 -13.42
CA PRO A 190 11.08 7.29 -13.53
C PRO A 190 11.83 7.83 -12.32
N ALA A 191 12.47 6.93 -11.58
CA ALA A 191 13.29 7.28 -10.43
C ALA A 191 13.92 8.65 -10.68
N GLN A 192 13.59 9.65 -9.84
CA GLN A 192 14.35 10.88 -9.87
C GLN A 192 15.81 10.43 -9.80
N PRO A 193 16.67 10.86 -10.74
CA PRO A 193 18.04 10.38 -10.76
C PRO A 193 18.60 10.71 -9.40
N GLU A 194 18.88 9.65 -8.64
CA GLU A 194 19.75 9.68 -7.49
C GLU A 194 20.91 10.57 -7.90
N HIS A 195 21.24 11.59 -7.11
CA HIS A 195 22.40 12.45 -7.34
C HIS A 195 23.66 11.58 -7.26
N THR A 196 23.88 10.78 -8.29
CA THR A 196 25.15 10.15 -8.59
C THR A 196 26.03 11.33 -8.90
N GLU A 197 27.01 11.59 -8.03
CA GLU A 197 28.11 12.47 -8.42
C GLU A 197 28.56 12.08 -9.83
N PRO A 198 28.73 13.04 -10.77
CA PRO A 198 29.15 12.71 -12.12
C PRO A 198 30.41 11.86 -12.03
N GLY A 199 30.35 10.69 -12.69
CA GLY A 199 31.42 9.70 -12.63
C GLY A 199 32.76 10.35 -12.99
N LEU A 200 33.86 9.87 -12.39
CA LEU A 200 35.19 10.43 -12.55
C LEU A 200 35.55 10.78 -14.01
N MET A 201 35.11 9.96 -14.97
CA MET A 201 35.33 10.18 -16.40
C MET A 201 34.58 11.40 -16.96
N GLU A 202 33.37 11.68 -16.51
CA GLU A 202 32.57 12.83 -16.92
C GLU A 202 33.16 14.13 -16.36
N ARG A 203 33.63 14.09 -15.11
CA ARG A 203 34.40 15.19 -14.50
C ARG A 203 35.74 15.42 -15.21
N MET A 204 36.41 14.38 -15.68
CA MET A 204 37.66 14.52 -16.43
C MET A 204 37.42 15.12 -17.82
N GLN A 205 36.33 14.75 -18.49
CA GLN A 205 35.96 15.32 -19.79
C GLN A 205 35.56 16.79 -19.68
N SER A 206 34.76 17.17 -18.67
CA SER A 206 34.36 18.57 -18.49
C SER A 206 35.56 19.47 -18.17
N LYS A 207 36.50 18.98 -17.35
CA LYS A 207 37.73 19.72 -17.01
C LYS A 207 38.69 19.83 -18.20
N ALA A 208 38.72 18.82 -19.06
CA ALA A 208 39.51 18.86 -20.30
C ALA A 208 38.91 19.84 -21.33
N ALA A 209 37.58 19.91 -21.43
CA ALA A 209 36.91 20.87 -22.30
C ALA A 209 37.13 22.32 -21.83
N GLU A 210 37.00 22.58 -20.52
CA GLU A 210 37.25 23.89 -19.92
C GLU A 210 38.71 24.33 -20.11
N SER A 211 39.67 23.42 -19.90
CA SER A 211 41.10 23.71 -20.12
C SER A 211 41.45 23.97 -21.60
N ALA A 212 40.68 23.42 -22.54
CA ALA A 212 40.89 23.66 -23.97
C ALA A 212 40.33 25.03 -24.40
N GLU A 213 39.19 25.45 -23.85
CA GLU A 213 38.63 26.78 -24.08
C GLU A 213 39.52 27.90 -23.49
N ASP A 214 40.08 27.70 -22.30
CA ASP A 214 40.98 28.68 -21.67
C ASP A 214 42.28 28.88 -22.46
N ALA A 215 42.83 27.80 -23.03
CA ALA A 215 44.01 27.87 -23.87
C ALA A 215 43.73 28.58 -25.21
N ALA A 216 42.54 28.35 -25.79
CA ALA A 216 42.08 29.03 -27.00
C ALA A 216 41.87 30.53 -26.75
N ASN A 217 41.19 30.90 -25.66
CA ASN A 217 40.91 32.29 -25.30
C ASN A 217 42.19 33.08 -25.01
N ASN A 218 43.17 32.48 -24.32
CA ASN A 218 44.46 33.14 -24.07
C ASN A 218 45.29 33.34 -25.35
N SER A 219 45.22 32.39 -26.29
CA SER A 219 45.92 32.52 -27.58
C SER A 219 45.29 33.60 -28.46
N ILE A 220 43.96 33.74 -28.44
CA ILE A 220 43.24 34.82 -29.12
C ILE A 220 43.57 36.18 -28.49
N LYS A 221 43.63 36.27 -27.15
CA LYS A 221 44.00 37.51 -26.47
C LYS A 221 45.42 37.96 -26.81
N LYS A 222 46.35 37.01 -26.95
CA LYS A 222 47.76 37.28 -27.29
C LYS A 222 47.96 37.66 -28.76
N SER A 223 47.17 37.10 -29.69
CA SER A 223 47.24 37.53 -31.09
C SER A 223 46.66 38.94 -31.26
N LEU A 224 45.55 39.26 -30.58
CA LEU A 224 44.95 40.59 -30.61
C LEU A 224 45.87 41.67 -30.03
N SER A 225 46.59 41.39 -28.93
CA SER A 225 47.55 42.35 -28.37
C SER A 225 48.71 42.61 -29.33
N ASN A 226 49.26 41.56 -29.95
CA ASN A 226 50.41 41.69 -30.84
C ASN A 226 50.04 42.40 -32.16
N THR A 227 48.81 42.22 -32.67
CA THR A 227 48.33 42.96 -33.86
C THR A 227 48.11 44.44 -33.55
N PHE A 228 47.64 44.78 -32.34
CA PHE A 228 47.47 46.18 -31.93
C PHE A 228 48.80 46.92 -31.77
N ASP A 229 49.80 46.30 -31.12
CA ASP A 229 51.13 46.90 -30.95
C ASP A 229 51.83 47.12 -32.30
N SER A 230 51.75 46.14 -33.21
CA SER A 230 52.37 46.24 -34.52
C SER A 230 51.71 47.29 -35.43
N ALA A 231 50.42 47.60 -35.22
CA ALA A 231 49.73 48.68 -35.93
C ALA A 231 50.09 50.08 -35.38
N LEU A 232 50.49 50.18 -34.11
CA LEU A 232 50.90 51.45 -33.49
C LEU A 232 52.34 51.85 -33.85
N GLU A 233 53.23 50.89 -34.10
CA GLU A 233 54.63 51.16 -34.50
C GLU A 233 54.80 51.51 -35.99
N GLY A 234 53.77 51.32 -36.83
CA GLY A 234 53.78 51.65 -38.25
C GLY A 234 53.36 53.09 -38.61
N ALA A 235 53.07 53.95 -37.63
CA ALA A 235 52.54 55.30 -37.83
C ALA A 235 53.48 56.44 -37.38
N LYS A 236 54.80 56.22 -37.42
CA LYS A 236 55.83 57.25 -37.23
C LYS A 236 56.76 57.37 -38.43
#